data_AF-A0A9X5BKF7-F1
#
_entry.id   AF-A0A9X5BKF7-F1
#
_cell.length_a   1.000
_cell.length_b   1.000
_cell.length_c   1.000
_cell.angle_alpha   90.00
_cell.angle_beta   90.00
_cell.angle_gamma   90.00
#
_symmetry.space_group_name_H-M   'P 1'
#
loop_
_entity.id
_entity.type
_entity.pdbx_description
1 polymer ?
#
loop_
_entity_poly.entity_id
_entity_poly.type
_entity_poly.pdbx_seq_one_letter_code
_entity_poly.pdbx_strand_id
1 'polypeptide(L)'
;MSVSGIGSSAAKEYSALYSNQAAASRHRAGEVKAPAKADSVVKTHQREQAVPVYAERASQSVSLSQQDSVTTFPMPSIIAKYEKYTKAIDEHYAKVNEENKKFDNPSKHIWDKYYNTKSPYYVKGLTQREREICAESERRVLNGLPAAVNSYDPVIQKNFGGIVSDEEWNDEVRCGMNDSINQLFAENGIDIPEGADLRLRVDPYEYKIHAGGVDGALARQIEEVLNRGNNGRYLYEHLRWCNPANNGFEQPRQYLYDTAYQEKAVMWHFVNDMTGLDMRELENRDGVIYTPDGRNLWDAVTEQNNEKRVNGEMDALPMESLYKDYQVFVNEGWDKEDGRGLTIGYKNGSLYDIDTEYGYGPGQREWLEDSRNRHSQYWENYCKEREEALRREKAEPTAFEKWLDGQMAYTEEVLSELGNRTYWKSGTLLFQPNLKAMQQLLDYAVSNGRVVPLTKEVLRLPGRGTLRGGLDIKA
;
A
#
# COMPACT_ATOMS: atom_id res chain seq x y z
N MET A 1 -0.28 6.43 -39.00
CA MET A 1 0.70 5.51 -38.38
C MET A 1 0.37 5.46 -36.90
N SER A 2 -0.38 4.43 -36.52
CA SER A 2 -0.98 4.24 -35.20
C SER A 2 -0.47 2.90 -34.68
N VAL A 3 0.34 2.93 -33.62
CA VAL A 3 0.84 1.74 -32.95
C VAL A 3 -0.04 1.52 -31.73
N SER A 4 -0.87 0.49 -31.81
CA SER A 4 -1.76 0.03 -30.74
C SER A 4 -1.38 -1.38 -30.33
N GLY A 5 -1.09 -1.56 -29.04
CA GLY A 5 -1.42 -2.76 -28.28
C GLY A 5 -0.45 -3.94 -28.36
N ILE A 6 0.48 -4.03 -27.40
CA ILE A 6 1.05 -5.30 -26.94
C ILE A 6 0.86 -5.33 -25.42
N GLY A 7 -0.04 -6.20 -24.97
CA GLY A 7 -0.42 -6.33 -23.56
C GLY A 7 -1.37 -7.51 -23.38
N SER A 8 -0.93 -8.71 -23.75
CA SER A 8 -1.63 -9.98 -23.46
C SER A 8 -0.76 -11.17 -23.89
N SER A 9 0.27 -11.52 -23.12
CA SER A 9 0.90 -12.86 -23.24
C SER A 9 1.63 -13.37 -21.99
N ALA A 10 1.98 -12.54 -21.01
CA ALA A 10 2.77 -12.98 -19.85
C ALA A 10 2.09 -14.04 -18.94
N ALA A 11 0.75 -14.16 -18.97
CA ALA A 11 0.02 -15.15 -18.16
C ALA A 11 -0.14 -16.54 -18.80
N LYS A 12 0.36 -16.77 -20.04
CA LYS A 12 0.30 -18.08 -20.70
C LYS A 12 1.62 -18.87 -20.63
N GLU A 13 2.72 -18.24 -20.20
CA GLU A 13 4.01 -18.93 -20.08
C GLU A 13 4.22 -19.62 -18.73
N TYR A 14 3.38 -19.32 -17.72
CA TYR A 14 3.45 -19.94 -16.39
C TYR A 14 3.05 -21.43 -16.35
N SER A 15 2.47 -21.99 -17.43
CA SER A 15 2.06 -23.40 -17.51
C SER A 15 2.92 -24.25 -18.47
N ALA A 16 3.89 -23.66 -19.17
CA ALA A 16 4.69 -24.35 -20.19
C ALA A 16 6.07 -24.83 -19.69
N LEU A 17 6.50 -24.40 -18.50
CA LEU A 17 7.82 -24.76 -17.95
C LEU A 17 7.81 -25.99 -17.00
N TYR A 18 6.64 -26.55 -16.69
CA TYR A 18 6.52 -27.77 -15.86
C TYR A 18 5.42 -28.72 -16.37
N SER A 19 5.57 -29.26 -17.58
CA SER A 19 4.77 -30.41 -18.04
C SER A 19 5.59 -31.36 -18.91
N ASN A 20 6.20 -32.34 -18.23
CA ASN A 20 6.58 -33.71 -18.61
C ASN A 20 6.88 -34.04 -20.09
N GLN A 21 8.15 -34.37 -20.34
CA GLN A 21 8.53 -35.41 -21.31
C GLN A 21 8.05 -36.77 -20.80
N ALA A 22 6.99 -37.29 -21.39
CA ALA A 22 6.63 -38.70 -21.31
C ALA A 22 7.49 -39.49 -22.32
N ALA A 23 8.49 -40.24 -21.82
CA ALA A 23 9.06 -41.36 -22.55
C ALA A 23 8.36 -42.64 -22.09
N ALA A 24 7.70 -43.30 -23.03
CA ALA A 24 6.95 -44.52 -22.85
C ALA A 24 7.87 -45.72 -22.58
N SER A 25 7.50 -46.57 -21.61
CA SER A 25 7.75 -48.01 -21.69
C SER A 25 6.64 -48.81 -21.00
N ARG A 26 6.07 -49.74 -21.75
CA ARG A 26 5.00 -50.67 -21.37
C ARG A 26 5.54 -51.92 -20.66
N HIS A 27 4.62 -52.62 -19.99
CA HIS A 27 4.63 -54.00 -19.47
C HIS A 27 5.26 -54.18 -18.07
N ARG A 28 4.73 -55.00 -17.14
CA ARG A 28 3.71 -56.06 -17.16
C ARG A 28 3.26 -56.35 -15.72
N ALA A 29 2.04 -56.87 -15.57
CA ALA A 29 1.44 -57.34 -14.31
C ALA A 29 2.13 -58.57 -13.70
N GLY A 30 2.06 -58.72 -12.36
CA GLY A 30 2.44 -59.94 -11.65
C GLY A 30 2.33 -59.87 -10.11
N GLU A 31 1.24 -60.44 -9.58
CA GLU A 31 1.13 -61.24 -8.33
C GLU A 31 1.13 -60.61 -6.91
N VAL A 32 -0.08 -60.57 -6.37
CA VAL A 32 -0.58 -60.86 -5.00
C VAL A 32 0.40 -61.54 -4.03
N LYS A 33 0.52 -60.98 -2.80
CA LYS A 33 0.38 -61.71 -1.51
C LYS A 33 0.36 -60.77 -0.29
N ALA A 34 -0.61 -61.00 0.59
CA ALA A 34 -0.67 -60.59 2.00
C ALA A 34 -1.27 -61.77 2.79
N PRO A 35 -1.29 -61.81 4.13
CA PRO A 35 -0.49 -61.13 5.15
C PRO A 35 0.11 -62.11 6.20
N ALA A 36 0.88 -61.62 7.17
CA ALA A 36 1.14 -62.33 8.43
C ALA A 36 1.14 -61.36 9.64
N LYS A 37 0.26 -61.66 10.60
CA LYS A 37 0.27 -61.19 12.01
C LYS A 37 1.42 -61.91 12.76
N ALA A 38 1.95 -61.55 13.93
CA ALA A 38 1.65 -60.61 15.00
C ALA A 38 2.98 -60.35 15.75
N ASP A 39 3.09 -59.31 16.58
CA ASP A 39 3.27 -59.52 18.02
C ASP A 39 3.30 -58.19 18.80
N SER A 40 2.40 -58.14 19.77
CA SER A 40 2.27 -57.12 20.78
C SER A 40 3.35 -57.25 21.84
N VAL A 41 4.12 -56.18 22.08
CA VAL A 41 4.83 -56.00 23.34
C VAL A 41 4.52 -54.61 23.87
N VAL A 42 3.65 -54.58 24.88
CA VAL A 42 3.41 -53.45 25.75
C VAL A 42 4.64 -53.25 26.63
N LYS A 43 5.29 -52.09 26.53
CA LYS A 43 6.15 -51.55 27.59
C LYS A 43 5.71 -50.14 27.93
N THR A 44 5.21 -50.01 29.15
CA THR A 44 4.85 -48.78 29.85
C THR A 44 6.09 -48.09 30.44
N HIS A 45 5.98 -46.76 30.58
CA HIS A 45 6.86 -45.80 31.28
C HIS A 45 8.13 -45.35 30.52
N GLN A 46 8.48 -44.06 30.41
CA GLN A 46 8.08 -42.83 31.10
C GLN A 46 8.26 -41.65 30.11
N ARG A 47 7.29 -40.73 30.07
CA ARG A 47 7.33 -39.51 29.25
C ARG A 47 8.20 -38.48 29.98
N GLU A 48 9.47 -38.36 29.60
CA GLU A 48 10.21 -37.12 29.88
C GLU A 48 9.46 -35.99 29.17
N GLN A 49 8.93 -35.06 29.96
CA GLN A 49 8.35 -33.83 29.43
C GLN A 49 9.50 -32.97 28.89
N ALA A 50 9.88 -33.21 27.64
CA ALA A 50 10.57 -32.21 26.85
C ALA A 50 9.56 -31.08 26.63
N VAL A 51 9.73 -29.98 27.37
CA VAL A 51 9.09 -28.70 27.06
C VAL A 51 9.47 -28.37 25.62
N PRO A 52 8.51 -28.20 24.69
CA PRO A 52 8.84 -27.90 23.31
C PRO A 52 9.59 -26.56 23.25
N VAL A 53 10.66 -26.51 22.47
CA VAL A 53 11.50 -25.34 22.14
C VAL A 53 10.69 -24.10 21.70
N TYR A 54 9.42 -24.29 21.35
CA TYR A 54 8.45 -23.23 21.05
C TYR A 54 8.08 -22.35 22.25
N ALA A 55 8.10 -22.88 23.48
CA ALA A 55 7.82 -22.08 24.66
C ALA A 55 8.92 -21.04 24.92
N GLU A 56 10.19 -21.32 24.59
CA GLU A 56 11.28 -20.36 24.75
C GLU A 56 11.28 -19.28 23.65
N ARG A 57 10.91 -19.61 22.41
CA ARG A 57 10.76 -18.60 21.33
C ARG A 57 9.56 -17.69 21.52
N ALA A 58 8.43 -18.23 21.99
CA ALA A 58 7.24 -17.43 22.30
C ALA A 58 7.42 -16.57 23.58
N SER A 59 8.27 -17.00 24.52
CA SER A 59 8.63 -16.20 25.69
C SER A 59 9.61 -15.07 25.37
N GLN A 60 10.42 -15.21 24.31
CA GLN A 60 11.27 -14.14 23.78
C GLN A 60 10.49 -13.12 22.94
N SER A 61 9.34 -13.48 22.34
CA SER A 61 8.51 -12.53 21.59
C SER A 61 7.57 -11.69 22.48
N VAL A 62 7.29 -12.12 23.71
CA VAL A 62 6.40 -11.40 24.65
C VAL A 62 7.19 -10.59 25.71
N SER A 63 8.52 -10.52 25.59
CA SER A 63 9.38 -9.69 26.45
C SER A 63 10.36 -8.78 25.70
N LEU A 64 9.97 -8.28 24.52
CA LEU A 64 10.52 -7.01 24.00
C LEU A 64 9.87 -5.83 24.73
N SER A 65 10.05 -5.77 26.05
CA SER A 65 9.75 -4.58 26.84
C SER A 65 10.80 -3.51 26.53
N GLN A 66 10.46 -2.60 25.62
CA GLN A 66 10.69 -1.14 25.73
C GLN A 66 12.08 -0.60 26.12
N GLN A 67 13.17 -1.32 25.88
CA GLN A 67 14.53 -0.76 26.01
C GLN A 67 15.28 -1.07 24.70
N ASP A 68 15.66 -0.03 23.96
CA ASP A 68 16.32 0.03 22.64
C ASP A 68 15.44 0.03 21.37
N SER A 69 14.13 0.26 21.49
CA SER A 69 13.12 0.13 20.41
C SER A 69 12.96 1.34 19.46
N VAL A 70 14.00 2.13 19.20
CA VAL A 70 13.85 3.35 18.38
C VAL A 70 13.96 3.00 16.89
N THR A 71 12.87 3.19 16.15
CA THR A 71 12.88 3.24 14.69
C THR A 71 13.67 4.47 14.25
N THR A 72 14.68 4.28 13.41
CA THR A 72 15.53 5.37 12.90
C THR A 72 15.23 5.71 11.46
N PHE A 73 14.76 4.76 10.66
CA PHE A 73 14.47 5.00 9.25
C PHE A 73 13.28 5.97 9.10
N PRO A 74 13.32 6.89 8.12
CA PRO A 74 12.18 7.75 7.81
C PRO A 74 10.99 6.92 7.33
N MET A 75 9.78 7.32 7.74
CA MET A 75 8.53 6.69 7.33
C MET A 75 8.28 6.94 5.82
N PRO A 76 8.27 5.91 4.95
CA PRO A 76 8.11 6.06 3.50
C PRO A 76 6.64 6.12 3.08
N SER A 77 5.78 6.74 3.89
CA SER A 77 4.33 6.72 3.65
C SER A 77 3.85 7.98 2.96
N ILE A 78 2.83 7.82 2.12
CA ILE A 78 2.06 8.94 1.56
C ILE A 78 1.54 9.85 2.69
N ILE A 79 1.13 9.29 3.82
CA ILE A 79 0.64 10.07 4.97
C ILE A 79 1.74 11.01 5.48
N ALA A 80 2.96 10.51 5.66
CA ALA A 80 4.11 11.31 6.08
C ALA A 80 4.45 12.40 5.05
N LYS A 81 4.38 12.09 3.75
CA LYS A 81 4.54 13.08 2.67
C LYS A 81 3.55 14.25 2.82
N TYR A 82 2.29 13.95 3.12
CA TYR A 82 1.23 14.94 3.17
C TYR A 82 1.09 15.66 4.52
N GLU A 83 1.69 15.15 5.59
CA GLU A 83 1.52 15.66 6.96
C GLU A 83 1.73 17.18 7.07
N LYS A 84 2.84 17.71 6.53
CA LYS A 84 3.15 19.14 6.58
C LYS A 84 2.13 19.99 5.82
N TYR A 85 1.60 19.48 4.70
CA TYR A 85 0.59 20.17 3.89
C TYR A 85 -0.77 20.14 4.58
N THR A 86 -1.18 18.98 5.09
CA THR A 86 -2.40 18.79 5.87
C THR A 86 -2.43 19.74 7.05
N LYS A 87 -1.35 19.80 7.84
CA LYS A 87 -1.25 20.71 8.99
C LYS A 87 -1.47 22.18 8.58
N ALA A 88 -0.77 22.65 7.54
CA ALA A 88 -0.90 24.02 7.09
C ALA A 88 -2.32 24.36 6.57
N ILE A 89 -2.94 23.40 5.88
CA ILE A 89 -4.29 23.54 5.30
C ILE A 89 -5.36 23.52 6.40
N ASP A 90 -5.28 22.57 7.33
CA ASP A 90 -6.21 22.47 8.45
C ASP A 90 -6.11 23.70 9.36
N GLU A 91 -4.90 24.17 9.69
CA GLU A 91 -4.71 25.40 10.47
C GLU A 91 -5.29 26.64 9.77
N HIS A 92 -5.17 26.73 8.45
CA HIS A 92 -5.74 27.83 7.69
C HIS A 92 -7.26 27.77 7.67
N TYR A 93 -7.84 26.66 7.19
CA TYR A 93 -9.28 26.57 7.01
C TYR A 93 -10.06 26.43 8.32
N ALA A 94 -9.44 25.98 9.42
CA ALA A 94 -10.05 26.07 10.75
C ALA A 94 -10.31 27.53 11.15
N LYS A 95 -9.33 28.43 10.98
CA LYS A 95 -9.48 29.86 11.27
C LYS A 95 -10.53 30.51 10.38
N VAL A 96 -10.52 30.18 9.08
CA VAL A 96 -11.51 30.71 8.14
C VAL A 96 -12.92 30.20 8.48
N ASN A 97 -13.06 28.95 8.93
CA ASN A 97 -14.33 28.41 9.38
C ASN A 97 -14.86 29.10 10.66
N GLU A 98 -13.99 29.45 11.61
CA GLU A 98 -14.36 30.27 12.77
C GLU A 98 -14.91 31.62 12.35
N GLU A 99 -14.35 32.24 11.30
CA GLU A 99 -14.89 33.48 10.72
C GLU A 99 -16.23 33.25 10.02
N ASN A 100 -16.36 32.21 9.20
CA ASN A 100 -17.59 31.88 8.48
C ASN A 100 -18.77 31.65 9.44
N LYS A 101 -18.52 31.01 10.60
CA LYS A 101 -19.54 30.74 11.63
C LYS A 101 -20.05 31.98 12.36
N LYS A 102 -19.42 33.16 12.18
CA LYS A 102 -19.92 34.43 12.73
C LYS A 102 -21.09 35.02 11.91
N PHE A 103 -21.35 34.47 10.72
CA PHE A 103 -22.44 34.91 9.84
C PHE A 103 -23.69 34.05 10.07
N ASP A 104 -24.87 34.66 9.95
CA ASP A 104 -26.17 33.97 10.12
C ASP A 104 -26.34 32.78 9.15
N ASN A 105 -25.73 32.87 7.96
CA ASN A 105 -25.69 31.79 6.99
C ASN A 105 -24.24 31.59 6.49
N PRO A 106 -23.45 30.73 7.16
CA PRO A 106 -22.04 30.49 6.82
C PRO A 106 -21.86 29.95 5.39
N SER A 107 -22.76 29.09 4.92
CA SER A 107 -22.71 28.54 3.55
C SER A 107 -22.90 29.62 2.49
N LYS A 108 -23.83 30.56 2.74
CA LYS A 108 -24.02 31.72 1.87
C LYS A 108 -22.80 32.63 1.90
N HIS A 109 -22.21 32.87 3.08
CA HIS A 109 -20.98 33.66 3.20
C HIS A 109 -19.83 33.07 2.39
N ILE A 110 -19.61 31.75 2.43
CA ILE A 110 -18.61 31.07 1.58
C ILE A 110 -18.92 31.29 0.10
N TRP A 111 -20.18 31.16 -0.32
CA TRP A 111 -20.56 31.43 -1.71
C TRP A 111 -20.30 32.89 -2.10
N ASP A 112 -20.61 33.83 -1.21
CA ASP A 112 -20.40 35.25 -1.41
C ASP A 112 -18.91 35.60 -1.54
N LYS A 113 -18.01 34.89 -0.84
CA LYS A 113 -16.55 35.06 -0.96
C LYS A 113 -16.01 34.65 -2.33
N TYR A 114 -16.48 33.53 -2.88
CA TYR A 114 -15.81 32.91 -4.04
C TYR A 114 -16.54 33.13 -5.36
N TYR A 115 -17.86 33.29 -5.34
CA TYR A 115 -18.68 33.32 -6.55
C TYR A 115 -19.46 34.62 -6.75
N ASN A 116 -19.78 35.37 -5.69
CA ASN A 116 -20.51 36.63 -5.80
C ASN A 116 -19.58 37.83 -6.01
N THR A 117 -19.34 38.23 -7.27
CA THR A 117 -18.48 39.38 -7.61
C THR A 117 -18.92 40.71 -7.01
N LYS A 118 -20.19 40.84 -6.61
CA LYS A 118 -20.78 42.05 -6.02
C LYS A 118 -20.73 42.05 -4.48
N SER A 119 -20.33 40.94 -3.87
CA SER A 119 -20.22 40.84 -2.41
C SER A 119 -19.06 41.68 -1.89
N PRO A 120 -19.23 42.37 -0.75
CA PRO A 120 -18.10 43.01 -0.06
C PRO A 120 -17.05 42.01 0.44
N TYR A 121 -17.41 40.72 0.55
CA TYR A 121 -16.53 39.64 0.98
C TYR A 121 -15.82 38.94 -0.20
N TYR A 122 -16.08 39.34 -1.44
CA TYR A 122 -15.54 38.68 -2.62
C TYR A 122 -14.00 38.71 -2.65
N VAL A 123 -13.40 37.52 -2.64
CA VAL A 123 -11.95 37.34 -2.67
C VAL A 123 -11.44 37.57 -4.10
N LYS A 124 -10.53 38.55 -4.25
CA LYS A 124 -9.90 38.91 -5.52
C LYS A 124 -8.55 38.21 -5.69
N GLY A 125 -8.09 38.10 -6.94
CA GLY A 125 -6.75 37.55 -7.25
C GLY A 125 -6.67 36.02 -7.26
N LEU A 126 -7.82 35.35 -7.34
CA LEU A 126 -7.93 33.91 -7.51
C LEU A 126 -8.52 33.59 -8.88
N THR A 127 -7.93 32.62 -9.56
CA THR A 127 -8.50 31.98 -10.75
C THR A 127 -9.72 31.15 -10.38
N GLN A 128 -10.56 30.83 -11.38
CA GLN A 128 -11.72 29.96 -11.16
C GLN A 128 -11.38 28.64 -10.46
N ARG A 129 -10.27 27.99 -10.85
CA ARG A 129 -9.81 26.73 -10.24
C ARG A 129 -9.49 26.91 -8.74
N GLU A 130 -8.79 27.98 -8.39
CA GLU A 130 -8.45 28.27 -7.00
C GLU A 130 -9.70 28.61 -6.17
N ARG A 131 -10.67 29.31 -6.76
CA ARG A 131 -11.95 29.61 -6.11
C ARG A 131 -12.71 28.35 -5.73
N GLU A 132 -12.78 27.39 -6.66
CA GLU A 132 -13.43 26.10 -6.42
C GLU A 132 -12.74 25.32 -5.30
N ILE A 133 -11.41 25.29 -5.28
CA ILE A 133 -10.62 24.61 -4.24
C ILE A 133 -10.84 25.24 -2.86
N CYS A 134 -10.79 26.57 -2.77
CA CYS A 134 -11.02 27.26 -1.49
C CYS A 134 -12.47 27.10 -1.01
N ALA A 135 -13.44 27.25 -1.91
CA ALA A 135 -14.86 27.10 -1.57
C ALA A 135 -15.20 25.68 -1.10
N GLU A 136 -14.68 24.65 -1.77
CA GLU A 136 -14.86 23.26 -1.36
C GLU A 136 -14.19 23.00 -0.01
N SER A 137 -12.96 23.46 0.19
CA SER A 137 -12.24 23.28 1.46
C SER A 137 -12.98 23.91 2.63
N GLU A 138 -13.47 25.15 2.48
CA GLU A 138 -14.28 25.81 3.52
C GLU A 138 -15.61 25.09 3.77
N ARG A 139 -16.28 24.57 2.73
CA ARG A 139 -17.52 23.79 2.88
C ARG A 139 -17.28 22.47 3.62
N ARG A 140 -16.19 21.78 3.31
CA ARG A 140 -15.81 20.54 4.00
C ARG A 140 -15.62 20.79 5.49
N VAL A 141 -14.83 21.81 5.84
CA VAL A 141 -14.55 22.16 7.24
C VAL A 141 -15.79 22.69 7.96
N LEU A 142 -16.68 23.40 7.26
CA LEU A 142 -17.99 23.79 7.80
C LEU A 142 -18.84 22.56 8.16
N ASN A 143 -18.80 21.52 7.33
CA ASN A 143 -19.52 20.26 7.52
C ASN A 143 -18.81 19.27 8.45
N GLY A 144 -17.72 19.66 9.12
CA GLY A 144 -16.98 18.81 10.06
C GLY A 144 -16.04 17.80 9.40
N LEU A 145 -15.71 17.97 8.12
CA LEU A 145 -14.74 17.17 7.39
C LEU A 145 -13.38 17.90 7.30
N PRO A 146 -12.25 17.17 7.19
CA PRO A 146 -10.94 17.79 6.94
C PRO A 146 -10.92 18.55 5.61
N ALA A 147 -10.12 19.61 5.56
CA ALA A 147 -9.88 20.34 4.31
C ALA A 147 -9.13 19.47 3.31
N ALA A 148 -9.36 19.71 2.02
CA ALA A 148 -8.73 18.92 0.98
C ALA A 148 -7.31 19.43 0.72
N VAL A 149 -6.32 18.55 0.83
CA VAL A 149 -4.95 18.90 0.42
C VAL A 149 -4.86 18.89 -1.10
N ASN A 150 -4.50 20.05 -1.67
CA ASN A 150 -4.46 20.23 -3.12
C ASN A 150 -3.26 21.11 -3.49
N SER A 151 -2.48 20.69 -4.50
CA SER A 151 -1.29 21.42 -4.93
C SER A 151 -1.60 22.80 -5.52
N TYR A 152 -2.81 23.00 -6.05
CA TYR A 152 -3.27 24.29 -6.57
C TYR A 152 -3.95 25.15 -5.50
N ASP A 153 -4.06 24.68 -4.25
CA ASP A 153 -4.55 25.51 -3.18
C ASP A 153 -3.61 26.72 -2.98
N PRO A 154 -4.11 27.97 -2.94
CA PRO A 154 -3.28 29.15 -2.76
C PRO A 154 -2.43 29.12 -1.48
N VAL A 155 -2.89 28.47 -0.40
CA VAL A 155 -2.15 28.29 0.84
C VAL A 155 -0.94 27.38 0.62
N ILE A 156 -1.13 26.27 -0.10
CA ILE A 156 -0.05 25.35 -0.44
C ILE A 156 0.96 25.99 -1.37
N GLN A 157 0.48 26.65 -2.44
CA GLN A 157 1.36 27.35 -3.38
C GLN A 157 2.20 28.41 -2.67
N LYS A 158 1.59 29.22 -1.79
CA LYS A 158 2.28 30.29 -1.08
C LYS A 158 3.32 29.77 -0.08
N ASN A 159 2.98 28.72 0.67
CA ASN A 159 3.81 28.24 1.76
C ASN A 159 4.91 27.27 1.31
N PHE A 160 4.68 26.54 0.22
CA PHE A 160 5.55 25.42 -0.20
C PHE A 160 5.93 25.44 -1.67
N GLY A 161 5.37 26.35 -2.49
CA GLY A 161 5.58 26.35 -3.94
C GLY A 161 4.83 25.23 -4.68
N GLY A 162 4.02 24.44 -3.96
CA GLY A 162 3.36 23.26 -4.50
C GLY A 162 3.53 22.06 -3.56
N ILE A 163 3.11 20.89 -4.03
CA ILE A 163 3.32 19.61 -3.34
C ILE A 163 4.45 18.90 -4.08
N VAL A 164 5.49 18.55 -3.33
CA VAL A 164 6.63 17.73 -3.79
C VAL A 164 6.15 16.51 -4.58
N SER A 165 6.87 16.13 -5.64
CA SER A 165 6.47 14.97 -6.44
C SER A 165 6.65 13.65 -5.67
N ASP A 166 6.09 12.54 -6.15
CA ASP A 166 6.30 11.23 -5.50
C ASP A 166 7.75 10.77 -5.66
N GLU A 167 8.36 11.06 -6.81
CA GLU A 167 9.77 10.79 -7.13
C GLU A 167 10.73 11.57 -6.23
N GLU A 168 10.49 12.87 -6.04
CA GLU A 168 11.28 13.70 -5.14
C GLU A 168 11.15 13.25 -3.68
N TRP A 169 9.94 12.93 -3.23
CA TRP A 169 9.70 12.40 -1.89
C TRP A 169 10.46 11.07 -1.66
N ASN A 170 10.41 10.16 -2.61
CA ASN A 170 11.14 8.91 -2.52
C ASN A 170 12.67 9.14 -2.47
N ASP A 171 13.19 10.14 -3.19
CA ASP A 171 14.61 10.51 -3.10
C ASP A 171 14.97 11.08 -1.72
N GLU A 172 14.12 11.93 -1.13
CA GLU A 172 14.29 12.45 0.23
C GLU A 172 14.32 11.31 1.26
N VAL A 173 13.37 10.38 1.18
CA VAL A 173 13.30 9.20 2.06
C VAL A 173 14.53 8.31 1.87
N ARG A 174 14.97 8.08 0.63
CA ARG A 174 16.18 7.31 0.33
C ARG A 174 17.42 7.93 0.98
N CYS A 175 17.57 9.25 0.87
CA CYS A 175 18.67 9.97 1.49
C CYS A 175 18.62 9.87 3.02
N GLY A 176 17.45 10.06 3.64
CA GLY A 176 17.30 9.89 5.09
C GLY A 176 17.59 8.47 5.58
N MET A 177 17.27 7.44 4.78
CA MET A 177 17.67 6.05 5.07
C MET A 177 19.19 5.86 4.98
N ASN A 178 19.85 6.43 3.97
CA ASN A 178 21.32 6.40 3.88
C ASN A 178 21.95 7.03 5.12
N ASP A 179 21.49 8.21 5.52
CA ASP A 179 21.98 8.92 6.71
C ASP A 179 21.79 8.08 7.97
N SER A 180 20.62 7.45 8.12
CA SER A 180 20.31 6.58 9.27
C SER A 180 21.22 5.34 9.31
N ILE A 181 21.45 4.69 8.16
CA ILE A 181 22.33 3.52 8.06
C ILE A 181 23.78 3.94 8.39
N ASN A 182 24.26 5.04 7.80
CA ASN A 182 25.61 5.54 8.02
C ASN A 182 25.84 5.89 9.51
N GLN A 183 24.87 6.56 10.13
CA GLN A 183 24.93 6.88 11.55
C GLN A 183 24.96 5.61 12.41
N LEU A 184 24.04 4.68 12.16
CA LEU A 184 23.97 3.41 12.88
C LEU A 184 25.27 2.60 12.74
N PHE A 185 25.86 2.55 11.54
CA PHE A 185 27.12 1.85 11.34
C PHE A 185 28.27 2.52 12.09
N ALA A 186 28.38 3.85 12.02
CA ALA A 186 29.40 4.60 12.73
C ALA A 186 29.28 4.44 14.27
N GLU A 187 28.06 4.54 14.82
CA GLU A 187 27.80 4.41 16.26
C GLU A 187 28.12 3.02 16.81
N ASN A 188 28.02 1.98 15.97
CA ASN A 188 28.24 0.58 16.37
C ASN A 188 29.58 0.03 15.86
N GLY A 189 30.46 0.87 15.30
CA GLY A 189 31.78 0.47 14.80
C GLY A 189 31.72 -0.55 13.65
N ILE A 190 30.68 -0.48 12.82
CA ILE A 190 30.49 -1.35 11.67
C ILE A 190 31.21 -0.73 10.47
N ASP A 191 32.35 -1.30 10.10
CA ASP A 191 33.10 -0.94 8.90
C ASP A 191 32.83 -1.95 7.77
N ILE A 192 32.33 -1.46 6.64
CA ILE A 192 32.10 -2.30 5.45
C ILE A 192 33.41 -2.42 4.67
N PRO A 193 33.94 -3.64 4.43
CA PRO A 193 35.20 -3.83 3.72
C PRO A 193 35.18 -3.22 2.32
N GLU A 194 36.32 -2.67 1.89
CA GLU A 194 36.47 -2.14 0.54
C GLU A 194 36.21 -3.24 -0.50
N GLY A 195 35.35 -2.96 -1.47
CA GLY A 195 34.96 -3.91 -2.51
C GLY A 195 33.93 -4.96 -2.09
N ALA A 196 33.44 -4.95 -0.84
CA ALA A 196 32.31 -5.79 -0.44
C ALA A 196 31.04 -5.42 -1.24
N ASP A 197 30.27 -6.45 -1.60
CA ASP A 197 28.98 -6.31 -2.28
C ASP A 197 27.84 -6.48 -1.27
N LEU A 198 27.78 -5.59 -0.27
CA LEU A 198 26.76 -5.69 0.78
C LEU A 198 25.36 -5.61 0.16
N ARG A 199 24.55 -6.64 0.39
CA ARG A 199 23.14 -6.72 0.00
C ARG A 199 22.28 -6.76 1.25
N LEU A 200 21.25 -5.94 1.27
CA LEU A 200 20.22 -5.93 2.31
C LEU A 200 18.93 -6.46 1.68
N ARG A 201 18.55 -7.68 2.04
CA ARG A 201 17.27 -8.27 1.62
C ARG A 201 16.27 -8.14 2.74
N VAL A 202 15.06 -7.67 2.46
CA VAL A 202 14.01 -7.58 3.47
C VAL A 202 12.96 -8.67 3.26
N ASP A 203 12.77 -9.50 4.29
CA ASP A 203 11.75 -10.55 4.31
C ASP A 203 10.35 -9.91 4.35
N PRO A 204 9.42 -10.29 3.46
CA PRO A 204 8.11 -9.65 3.35
C PRO A 204 7.10 -10.08 4.43
N TYR A 205 7.39 -11.12 5.21
CA TYR A 205 6.54 -11.67 6.26
C TYR A 205 6.92 -11.10 7.62
N GLU A 206 8.21 -11.05 7.94
CA GLU A 206 8.69 -10.59 9.25
C GLU A 206 9.26 -9.17 9.19
N TYR A 207 9.43 -8.62 7.99
CA TYR A 207 10.13 -7.36 7.74
C TYR A 207 11.55 -7.34 8.32
N LYS A 208 12.20 -8.50 8.40
CA LYS A 208 13.59 -8.62 8.81
C LYS A 208 14.52 -8.33 7.65
N ILE A 209 15.48 -7.46 7.88
CA ILE A 209 16.61 -7.20 7.02
C ILE A 209 17.63 -8.32 7.23
N HIS A 210 18.02 -8.98 6.15
CA HIS A 210 19.11 -9.94 6.09
C HIS A 210 20.28 -9.35 5.32
N ALA A 211 21.48 -9.45 5.88
CA ALA A 211 22.70 -8.95 5.27
C ALA A 211 23.44 -10.07 4.55
N GLY A 212 23.76 -9.86 3.27
CA GLY A 212 24.54 -10.77 2.44
C GLY A 212 25.73 -10.07 1.77
N GLY A 213 26.65 -10.83 1.20
CA GLY A 213 27.84 -10.29 0.52
C GLY A 213 28.97 -9.82 1.44
N VAL A 214 28.86 -10.11 2.73
CA VAL A 214 29.89 -9.95 3.76
C VAL A 214 30.03 -11.24 4.57
N ASP A 215 31.05 -11.36 5.43
CA ASP A 215 31.20 -12.53 6.29
C ASP A 215 30.06 -12.63 7.33
N GLY A 216 29.84 -13.85 7.85
CA GLY A 216 28.70 -14.12 8.74
C GLY A 216 28.79 -13.46 10.12
N ALA A 217 29.94 -12.96 10.56
CA ALA A 217 30.01 -12.18 11.80
C ALA A 217 29.57 -10.73 11.55
N LEU A 218 30.07 -10.12 10.48
CA LEU A 218 29.67 -8.78 10.08
C LEU A 218 28.19 -8.72 9.67
N ALA A 219 27.68 -9.72 8.94
CA ALA A 219 26.26 -9.81 8.59
C ALA A 219 25.37 -9.76 9.83
N ARG A 220 25.68 -10.55 10.87
CA ARG A 220 24.91 -10.56 12.12
C ARG A 220 24.95 -9.22 12.85
N GLN A 221 26.10 -8.53 12.86
CA GLN A 221 26.20 -7.19 13.46
C GLN A 221 25.34 -6.17 12.72
N ILE A 222 25.36 -6.22 11.38
CA ILE A 222 24.51 -5.37 10.54
C ILE A 222 23.03 -5.66 10.81
N GLU A 223 22.63 -6.93 10.82
CA GLU A 223 21.24 -7.33 11.08
C GLU A 223 20.78 -6.91 12.49
N GLU A 224 21.61 -7.05 13.52
CA GLU A 224 21.30 -6.63 14.89
C GLU A 224 21.05 -5.12 15.00
N VAL A 225 21.82 -4.32 14.27
CA VAL A 225 21.71 -2.86 14.31
C VAL A 225 20.56 -2.36 13.42
N LEU A 226 20.36 -2.96 12.25
CA LEU A 226 19.35 -2.50 11.29
C LEU A 226 17.94 -2.99 11.62
N ASN A 227 17.77 -4.15 12.28
CA ASN A 227 16.45 -4.68 12.65
C ASN A 227 15.86 -4.09 13.95
N ARG A 228 16.27 -2.87 14.32
CA ARG A 228 15.69 -2.13 15.45
C ARG A 228 14.39 -1.42 15.01
N GLY A 229 13.39 -1.43 15.89
CA GLY A 229 12.10 -0.78 15.63
C GLY A 229 11.45 -1.25 14.33
N ASN A 230 10.91 -0.31 13.54
CA ASN A 230 10.25 -0.57 12.26
C ASN A 230 11.17 -0.39 11.04
N ASN A 231 12.50 -0.37 11.22
CA ASN A 231 13.44 -0.07 10.14
C ASN A 231 13.27 -1.01 8.93
N GLY A 232 13.20 -2.32 9.16
CA GLY A 232 13.02 -3.28 8.07
C GLY A 232 11.69 -3.09 7.34
N ARG A 233 10.59 -2.82 8.06
CA ARG A 233 9.30 -2.51 7.45
C ARG A 233 9.38 -1.27 6.56
N TYR A 234 9.96 -0.18 7.07
CA TYR A 234 10.10 1.05 6.31
C TYR A 234 11.01 0.87 5.11
N LEU A 235 12.10 0.11 5.23
CA LEU A 235 12.93 -0.21 4.07
C LEU A 235 12.12 -0.96 3.01
N TYR A 236 11.40 -2.01 3.39
CA TYR A 236 10.60 -2.80 2.46
C TYR A 236 9.54 -1.94 1.76
N GLU A 237 8.79 -1.13 2.51
CA GLU A 237 7.77 -0.22 1.96
C GLU A 237 8.38 0.78 0.98
N HIS A 238 9.53 1.36 1.32
CA HIS A 238 10.26 2.27 0.46
C HIS A 238 10.69 1.63 -0.85
N LEU A 239 11.25 0.41 -0.80
CA LEU A 239 11.64 -0.32 -2.00
C LEU A 239 10.46 -0.55 -2.95
N ARG A 240 9.27 -0.85 -2.42
CA ARG A 240 8.05 -1.00 -3.23
C ARG A 240 7.65 0.29 -3.92
N TRP A 241 7.69 1.43 -3.22
CA TRP A 241 7.42 2.73 -3.83
C TRP A 241 8.42 3.10 -4.91
N CYS A 242 9.67 2.69 -4.73
CA CYS A 242 10.77 2.91 -5.66
C CYS A 242 10.78 1.97 -6.88
N ASN A 243 9.77 1.10 -7.07
CA ASN A 243 9.70 0.24 -8.25
C ASN A 243 9.75 1.09 -9.55
N PRO A 244 10.78 0.91 -10.41
CA PRO A 244 10.93 1.72 -11.63
C PRO A 244 9.72 1.67 -12.57
N ALA A 245 8.94 0.59 -12.53
CA ALA A 245 7.70 0.45 -13.31
C ALA A 245 6.65 1.53 -13.00
N ASN A 246 6.64 2.08 -11.78
CA ASN A 246 5.74 3.17 -11.39
C ASN A 246 6.01 4.46 -12.19
N ASN A 247 7.22 4.60 -12.74
CA ASN A 247 7.66 5.74 -13.54
C ASN A 247 7.79 5.40 -15.04
N GLY A 248 7.25 4.26 -15.48
CA GLY A 248 7.25 3.84 -16.88
C GLY A 248 8.54 3.17 -17.37
N PHE A 249 9.44 2.78 -16.46
CA PHE A 249 10.65 2.04 -16.79
C PHE A 249 10.45 0.52 -16.74
N GLU A 250 11.44 -0.23 -17.23
CA GLU A 250 11.42 -1.69 -17.16
C GLU A 250 11.40 -2.17 -15.70
N GLN A 251 10.57 -3.17 -15.42
CA GLN A 251 10.39 -3.72 -14.09
C GLN A 251 11.49 -4.73 -13.75
N PRO A 252 12.28 -4.52 -12.68
CA PRO A 252 13.26 -5.50 -12.25
C PRO A 252 12.61 -6.79 -11.75
N ARG A 253 13.29 -7.92 -11.94
CA ARG A 253 12.75 -9.27 -11.68
C ARG A 253 12.25 -9.47 -10.25
N GLN A 254 12.93 -8.90 -9.26
CA GLN A 254 12.53 -9.02 -7.85
C GLN A 254 11.10 -8.53 -7.60
N TYR A 255 10.62 -7.55 -8.37
CA TYR A 255 9.27 -7.00 -8.22
C TYR A 255 8.18 -7.85 -8.88
N LEU A 256 8.54 -8.75 -9.81
CA LEU A 256 7.56 -9.65 -10.46
C LEU A 256 6.93 -10.62 -9.45
N TYR A 257 7.70 -11.01 -8.44
CA TYR A 257 7.28 -11.97 -7.42
C TYR A 257 6.80 -11.31 -6.11
N ASP A 258 7.10 -10.03 -5.93
CA ASP A 258 6.79 -9.28 -4.71
C ASP A 258 5.31 -9.31 -4.34
N THR A 259 4.42 -9.09 -5.31
CA THR A 259 2.96 -9.13 -5.09
C THR A 259 2.50 -10.50 -4.58
N ALA A 260 3.03 -11.58 -5.14
CA ALA A 260 2.68 -12.93 -4.71
C ALA A 260 3.18 -13.22 -3.29
N TYR A 261 4.38 -12.74 -2.93
CA TYR A 261 4.89 -12.83 -1.57
C TYR A 261 4.02 -12.06 -0.58
N GLN A 262 3.52 -10.89 -0.97
CA GLN A 262 2.66 -10.07 -0.12
C GLN A 262 1.32 -10.76 0.18
N GLU A 263 0.67 -11.35 -0.81
CA GLU A 263 -0.60 -12.07 -0.59
C GLU A 263 -0.42 -13.22 0.41
N LYS A 264 0.67 -13.99 0.27
CA LYS A 264 1.05 -15.03 1.22
C LYS A 264 1.41 -14.47 2.60
N ALA A 265 2.10 -13.34 2.67
CA ALA A 265 2.47 -12.68 3.93
C ALA A 265 1.23 -12.17 4.68
N VAL A 266 0.24 -11.59 4.00
CA VAL A 266 -1.02 -11.16 4.62
C VAL A 266 -1.75 -12.37 5.21
N MET A 267 -1.84 -13.49 4.48
CA MET A 267 -2.43 -14.73 5.02
C MET A 267 -1.65 -15.25 6.22
N TRP A 268 -0.31 -15.22 6.15
CA TRP A 268 0.56 -15.63 7.25
C TRP A 268 0.32 -14.80 8.51
N HIS A 269 0.28 -13.47 8.39
CA HIS A 269 -0.03 -12.58 9.51
C HIS A 269 -1.41 -12.85 10.09
N PHE A 270 -2.42 -13.09 9.25
CA PHE A 270 -3.76 -13.40 9.72
C PHE A 270 -3.78 -14.68 10.56
N VAL A 271 -3.18 -15.77 10.04
CA VAL A 271 -3.10 -17.03 10.78
C VAL A 271 -2.29 -16.87 12.06
N ASN A 272 -1.19 -16.12 12.02
CA ASN A 272 -0.37 -15.83 13.19
C ASN A 272 -1.13 -15.03 14.24
N ASP A 273 -1.86 -13.98 13.87
CA ASP A 273 -2.65 -13.16 14.80
C ASP A 273 -3.83 -13.94 15.41
N MET A 274 -4.36 -14.93 14.68
CA MET A 274 -5.45 -15.80 15.18
C MET A 274 -4.95 -16.97 16.02
N THR A 275 -3.70 -17.42 15.88
CA THR A 275 -3.28 -18.70 16.51
C THR A 275 -1.94 -18.63 17.24
N GLY A 276 -1.16 -17.59 17.01
CA GLY A 276 0.24 -17.49 17.44
C GLY A 276 1.20 -18.42 16.68
N LEU A 277 0.72 -19.15 15.67
CA LEU A 277 1.51 -20.15 14.96
C LEU A 277 2.13 -19.56 13.69
N ASP A 278 3.33 -20.06 13.35
CA ASP A 278 3.93 -19.84 12.04
C ASP A 278 3.50 -20.98 11.12
N MET A 279 2.53 -20.72 10.25
CA MET A 279 1.98 -21.74 9.34
C MET A 279 2.98 -22.28 8.31
N ARG A 280 4.16 -21.65 8.16
CA ARG A 280 5.24 -22.10 7.27
C ARG A 280 6.02 -23.28 7.85
N GLU A 281 6.06 -23.36 9.18
CA GLU A 281 6.82 -24.37 9.94
C GLU A 281 5.97 -25.59 10.33
N LEU A 282 4.68 -25.57 10.00
CA LEU A 282 3.73 -26.61 10.40
C LEU A 282 3.65 -27.75 9.38
N GLU A 283 3.29 -28.93 9.87
CA GLU A 283 3.13 -30.12 9.03
C GLU A 283 1.95 -29.95 8.07
N ASN A 284 2.23 -30.03 6.77
CA ASN A 284 1.21 -30.11 5.72
C ASN A 284 1.09 -31.57 5.23
N ARG A 285 -0.07 -32.19 5.47
CA ARG A 285 -0.42 -33.51 4.94
C ARG A 285 -1.60 -33.40 4.00
N ASP A 286 -1.38 -33.74 2.74
CA ASP A 286 -2.40 -33.80 1.70
C ASP A 286 -3.24 -32.51 1.56
N GLY A 287 -2.61 -31.34 1.66
CA GLY A 287 -3.28 -30.04 1.51
C GLY A 287 -3.98 -29.56 2.79
N VAL A 288 -3.66 -30.17 3.94
CA VAL A 288 -4.16 -29.76 5.26
C VAL A 288 -2.98 -29.49 6.19
N ILE A 289 -2.91 -28.28 6.73
CA ILE A 289 -1.91 -27.90 7.73
C ILE A 289 -2.44 -28.24 9.13
N TYR A 290 -1.61 -28.90 9.92
CA TYR A 290 -1.93 -29.31 11.28
C TYR A 290 -1.21 -28.45 12.32
N THR A 291 -1.95 -28.07 13.35
CA THR A 291 -1.42 -27.49 14.59
C THR A 291 -0.55 -28.51 15.35
N PRO A 292 0.32 -28.08 16.28
CA PRO A 292 1.15 -29.01 17.07
C PRO A 292 0.36 -30.05 17.89
N ASP A 293 -0.89 -29.74 18.26
CA ASP A 293 -1.82 -30.66 18.94
C ASP A 293 -2.63 -31.54 17.97
N GLY A 294 -2.39 -31.43 16.66
CA GLY A 294 -2.95 -32.32 15.64
C GLY A 294 -4.32 -31.91 15.08
N ARG A 295 -4.80 -30.70 15.39
CA ARG A 295 -6.04 -30.14 14.81
C ARG A 295 -5.77 -29.45 13.47
N ASN A 296 -6.77 -29.36 12.60
CA ASN A 296 -6.70 -28.55 11.38
C ASN A 296 -6.48 -27.08 11.76
N LEU A 297 -5.45 -26.46 11.18
CA LEU A 297 -5.08 -25.07 11.46
C LEU A 297 -6.20 -24.10 11.12
N TRP A 298 -6.91 -24.30 10.00
CA TRP A 298 -7.96 -23.38 9.58
C TRP A 298 -9.19 -23.41 10.49
N ASP A 299 -9.46 -24.56 11.11
CA ASP A 299 -10.51 -24.67 12.13
C ASP A 299 -10.14 -23.84 13.36
N ALA A 300 -8.89 -23.89 13.82
CA ALA A 300 -8.39 -23.08 14.92
C ALA A 300 -8.44 -21.56 14.60
N VAL A 301 -8.06 -21.18 13.37
CA VAL A 301 -8.19 -19.80 12.88
C VAL A 301 -9.64 -19.33 12.90
N THR A 302 -10.56 -20.18 12.43
CA THR A 302 -11.99 -19.85 12.36
C THR A 302 -12.61 -19.72 13.75
N GLU A 303 -12.22 -20.59 14.69
CA GLU A 303 -12.60 -20.53 16.10
C GLU A 303 -12.16 -19.20 16.72
N GLN A 304 -10.88 -18.84 16.63
CA GLN A 304 -10.38 -17.60 17.23
C GLN A 304 -10.99 -16.34 16.58
N ASN A 305 -11.13 -16.33 15.24
CA ASN A 305 -11.79 -15.24 14.51
C ASN A 305 -13.22 -15.02 15.02
N ASN A 306 -13.97 -16.09 15.27
CA ASN A 306 -15.33 -16.00 15.79
C ASN A 306 -15.36 -15.48 17.22
N GLU A 307 -14.45 -15.94 18.09
CA GLU A 307 -14.32 -15.45 19.47
C GLU A 307 -14.03 -13.95 19.50
N LYS A 308 -13.00 -13.50 18.77
CA LYS A 308 -12.63 -12.09 18.67
C LYS A 308 -13.78 -11.22 18.18
N ARG A 309 -14.53 -11.71 17.18
CA ARG A 309 -15.72 -11.03 16.67
C ARG A 309 -16.84 -10.93 17.72
N VAL A 310 -17.12 -12.01 18.45
CA VAL A 310 -18.14 -12.02 19.52
C VAL A 310 -17.76 -11.04 20.65
N ASN A 311 -16.46 -10.91 20.93
CA ASN A 311 -15.93 -9.97 21.91
C ASN A 311 -15.85 -8.51 21.41
N GLY A 312 -16.19 -8.25 20.14
CA GLY A 312 -16.08 -6.92 19.54
C GLY A 312 -14.64 -6.44 19.29
N GLU A 313 -13.66 -7.36 19.32
CA GLU A 313 -12.25 -7.07 19.02
C GLU A 313 -11.97 -6.96 17.52
N MET A 314 -12.88 -7.49 16.68
CA MET A 314 -12.68 -7.55 15.23
C MET A 314 -14.01 -7.55 14.47
N ASP A 315 -14.01 -6.89 13.32
CA ASP A 315 -15.14 -6.88 12.38
C ASP A 315 -15.33 -8.23 11.66
N ALA A 316 -16.49 -8.40 11.04
CA ALA A 316 -16.79 -9.60 10.27
C ALA A 316 -15.94 -9.70 9.01
N LEU A 317 -15.09 -10.74 8.95
CA LEU A 317 -14.30 -11.10 7.78
C LEU A 317 -15.01 -12.19 6.94
N PRO A 318 -14.83 -12.17 5.60
CA PRO A 318 -15.43 -13.16 4.69
C PRO A 318 -14.61 -14.46 4.68
N MET A 319 -14.72 -15.23 5.77
CA MET A 319 -13.93 -16.44 6.03
C MET A 319 -13.96 -17.49 4.91
N GLU A 320 -15.08 -17.63 4.19
CA GLU A 320 -15.16 -18.58 3.06
C GLU A 320 -14.23 -18.19 1.90
N SER A 321 -14.12 -16.90 1.61
CA SER A 321 -13.19 -16.40 0.58
C SER A 321 -11.75 -16.55 1.06
N LEU A 322 -11.47 -16.19 2.31
CA LEU A 322 -10.13 -16.34 2.89
C LEU A 322 -9.68 -17.80 2.92
N TYR A 323 -10.60 -18.74 3.15
CA TYR A 323 -10.27 -20.16 3.10
C TYR A 323 -9.86 -20.61 1.69
N LYS A 324 -10.49 -20.08 0.64
CA LYS A 324 -10.11 -20.42 -0.75
C LYS A 324 -8.70 -19.93 -1.05
N ASP A 325 -8.36 -18.71 -0.63
CA ASP A 325 -7.02 -18.14 -0.79
C ASP A 325 -6.00 -18.93 0.03
N TYR A 326 -6.33 -19.26 1.28
CA TYR A 326 -5.54 -20.14 2.14
C TYR A 326 -5.25 -21.49 1.44
N GLN A 327 -6.27 -22.14 0.88
CA GLN A 327 -6.09 -23.43 0.19
C GLN A 327 -5.18 -23.33 -1.03
N VAL A 328 -5.20 -22.22 -1.78
CA VAL A 328 -4.24 -21.99 -2.86
C VAL A 328 -2.82 -22.01 -2.29
N PHE A 329 -2.55 -21.25 -1.23
CA PHE A 329 -1.21 -21.17 -0.64
C PHE A 329 -0.76 -22.48 0.01
N VAL A 330 -1.65 -23.22 0.66
CA VAL A 330 -1.34 -24.54 1.22
C VAL A 330 -0.93 -25.54 0.15
N ASN A 331 -1.55 -25.48 -1.04
CA ASN A 331 -1.24 -26.37 -2.15
C ASN A 331 0.04 -25.97 -2.90
N GLU A 332 0.28 -24.66 -3.04
CA GLU A 332 1.49 -24.13 -3.70
C GLU A 332 2.73 -24.23 -2.81
N GLY A 333 2.54 -24.21 -1.49
CA GLY A 333 3.61 -24.17 -0.51
C GLY A 333 4.24 -22.78 -0.33
N TRP A 334 5.26 -22.74 0.51
CA TRP A 334 5.89 -21.50 0.96
C TRP A 334 7.19 -21.21 0.21
N ASP A 335 7.45 -19.93 0.01
CA ASP A 335 8.65 -19.47 -0.65
C ASP A 335 9.86 -19.68 0.27
N LYS A 336 10.95 -20.18 -0.30
CA LYS A 336 12.20 -20.37 0.44
C LYS A 336 12.72 -19.03 0.97
N GLU A 337 13.18 -19.04 2.21
CA GLU A 337 13.71 -17.85 2.90
C GLU A 337 14.81 -17.16 2.10
N ASP A 338 15.68 -17.92 1.43
CA ASP A 338 16.80 -17.42 0.64
C ASP A 338 16.41 -16.79 -0.70
N GLY A 339 15.15 -16.94 -1.15
CA GLY A 339 14.68 -16.49 -2.45
C GLY A 339 13.59 -15.41 -2.43
N ARG A 340 13.10 -15.00 -1.25
CA ARG A 340 11.92 -14.13 -1.13
C ARG A 340 12.26 -12.74 -0.58
N GLY A 341 11.47 -11.75 -0.98
CA GLY A 341 11.60 -10.36 -0.54
C GLY A 341 12.38 -9.47 -1.52
N LEU A 342 12.51 -8.19 -1.14
CA LEU A 342 13.17 -7.18 -1.96
C LEU A 342 14.60 -6.96 -1.47
N THR A 343 15.54 -6.85 -2.41
CA THR A 343 16.96 -6.69 -2.14
C THR A 343 17.46 -5.35 -2.66
N ILE A 344 18.27 -4.70 -1.84
CA ILE A 344 18.98 -3.48 -2.20
C ILE A 344 20.48 -3.61 -1.94
N GLY A 345 21.30 -3.01 -2.80
CA GLY A 345 22.73 -2.93 -2.57
C GLY A 345 23.11 -1.75 -1.68
N TYR A 346 24.22 -1.87 -0.96
CA TYR A 346 24.82 -0.77 -0.21
C TYR A 346 26.31 -0.67 -0.54
N LYS A 347 26.76 0.53 -0.93
CA LYS A 347 28.16 0.79 -1.23
C LYS A 347 28.50 2.25 -0.98
N ASN A 348 29.67 2.50 -0.39
CA ASN A 348 30.22 3.85 -0.18
C ASN A 348 29.24 4.80 0.53
N GLY A 349 28.57 4.31 1.58
CA GLY A 349 27.63 5.13 2.36
C GLY A 349 26.27 5.37 1.69
N SER A 350 25.94 4.63 0.65
CA SER A 350 24.70 4.82 -0.10
C SER A 350 24.08 3.51 -0.56
N LEU A 351 22.76 3.44 -0.42
CA LEU A 351 21.92 2.41 -1.03
C LEU A 351 21.81 2.60 -2.54
N TYR A 352 21.76 1.51 -3.30
CA TYR A 352 21.53 1.51 -4.74
C TYR A 352 20.63 0.34 -5.17
N ASP A 353 19.75 0.61 -6.13
CA ASP A 353 18.76 -0.36 -6.61
C ASP A 353 19.44 -1.39 -7.52
N ILE A 354 19.06 -2.66 -7.37
CA ILE A 354 19.68 -3.76 -8.14
C ILE A 354 18.88 -4.03 -9.42
N ASP A 355 19.57 -4.56 -10.42
CA ASP A 355 18.98 -4.94 -11.72
C ASP A 355 18.26 -3.79 -12.45
N THR A 356 18.68 -2.54 -12.21
CA THR A 356 18.16 -1.36 -12.89
C THR A 356 19.19 -0.22 -12.94
N GLU A 357 19.10 0.62 -13.97
CA GLU A 357 19.80 1.90 -14.06
C GLU A 357 18.90 3.07 -13.63
N TYR A 358 17.59 2.83 -13.45
CA TYR A 358 16.57 3.84 -13.12
C TYR A 358 16.17 3.80 -11.64
N GLY A 359 17.18 3.79 -10.77
CA GLY A 359 17.05 3.73 -9.31
C GLY A 359 17.25 5.07 -8.62
N TYR A 360 17.45 5.01 -7.30
CA TYR A 360 17.72 6.16 -6.44
C TYR A 360 19.15 6.11 -5.86
N GLY A 361 20.00 5.19 -6.33
CA GLY A 361 21.39 5.08 -5.93
C GLY A 361 22.34 6.00 -6.71
N PRO A 362 23.61 6.10 -6.29
CA PRO A 362 24.65 6.79 -7.05
C PRO A 362 24.74 6.25 -8.48
N GLY A 363 24.73 7.13 -9.47
CA GLY A 363 24.78 6.76 -10.89
C GLY A 363 23.44 6.30 -11.50
N GLN A 364 22.35 6.30 -10.73
CA GLN A 364 21.03 5.83 -11.19
C GLN A 364 19.96 6.94 -11.27
N ARG A 365 20.32 8.19 -10.96
CA ARG A 365 19.37 9.30 -10.73
C ARG A 365 19.12 10.22 -11.94
N GLU A 366 19.63 9.89 -13.12
CA GLU A 366 19.47 10.76 -14.31
C GLU A 366 17.99 11.01 -14.63
N TRP A 367 17.16 9.96 -14.57
CA TRP A 367 15.72 10.05 -14.79
C TRP A 367 14.99 10.96 -13.78
N LEU A 368 15.53 11.08 -12.56
CA LEU A 368 14.95 11.90 -11.51
C LEU A 368 15.18 13.39 -11.82
N GLU A 369 16.34 13.74 -12.38
CA GLU A 369 16.63 15.10 -12.84
C GLU A 369 15.67 15.50 -13.98
N ASP A 370 15.44 14.60 -14.93
CA ASP A 370 14.43 14.80 -15.97
C ASP A 370 13.02 14.99 -15.39
N SER A 371 12.66 14.21 -14.36
CA SER A 371 11.37 14.33 -13.68
C SER A 371 11.22 15.69 -12.99
N ARG A 372 12.26 16.13 -12.26
CA ARG A 372 12.33 17.46 -11.61
C ARG A 372 12.19 18.59 -12.62
N ASN A 373 12.87 18.48 -13.77
CA ASN A 373 12.80 19.45 -14.85
C ASN A 373 11.40 19.53 -15.45
N ARG A 374 10.76 18.38 -15.73
CA ARG A 374 9.36 18.34 -16.21
C ARG A 374 8.39 18.94 -15.19
N HIS A 375 8.55 18.61 -13.91
CA HIS A 375 7.72 19.14 -12.83
C HIS A 375 7.86 20.66 -12.72
N SER A 376 9.09 21.17 -12.75
CA SER A 376 9.39 22.60 -12.71
C SER A 376 8.80 23.34 -13.91
N GLN A 377 8.98 22.81 -15.13
CA GLN A 377 8.41 23.39 -16.35
C GLN A 377 6.87 23.41 -16.31
N TYR A 378 6.25 22.35 -15.80
CA TYR A 378 4.80 22.30 -15.60
C TYR A 378 4.32 23.44 -14.71
N TRP A 379 4.98 23.64 -13.57
CA TRP A 379 4.63 24.71 -12.63
C TRP A 379 4.89 26.11 -13.18
N GLU A 380 5.99 26.31 -13.89
CA GLU A 380 6.25 27.59 -14.57
C GLU A 380 5.15 27.93 -15.59
N ASN A 381 4.70 26.94 -16.35
CA ASN A 381 3.61 27.12 -17.31
C ASN A 381 2.28 27.41 -16.61
N TYR A 382 1.97 26.65 -15.55
CA TYR A 382 0.79 26.91 -14.73
C TYR A 382 0.80 28.34 -14.16
N CYS A 383 1.93 28.82 -13.64
CA CYS A 383 2.06 30.20 -13.13
C CYS A 383 1.78 31.24 -14.22
N LYS A 384 2.31 31.05 -15.44
CA LYS A 384 2.03 31.94 -16.59
C LYS A 384 0.55 31.92 -16.97
N GLU A 385 -0.06 30.74 -17.08
CA GLU A 385 -1.48 30.56 -17.40
C GLU A 385 -2.37 31.21 -16.33
N ARG A 386 -2.00 31.07 -15.05
CA ARG A 386 -2.68 31.69 -13.92
C ARG A 386 -2.64 33.21 -14.02
N GLU A 387 -1.49 33.81 -14.32
CA GLU A 387 -1.36 35.26 -14.53
C GLU A 387 -2.20 35.76 -15.70
N GLU A 388 -2.20 35.01 -16.82
CA GLU A 388 -3.03 35.33 -17.97
C GLU A 388 -4.52 35.24 -17.66
N ALA A 389 -4.96 34.21 -16.95
CA ALA A 389 -6.35 34.04 -16.53
C ALA A 389 -6.78 35.24 -15.66
N LEU A 390 -5.98 35.60 -14.67
CA LEU A 390 -6.24 36.78 -13.83
C LEU A 390 -6.26 38.09 -14.62
N ARG A 391 -5.43 38.22 -15.67
CA ARG A 391 -5.44 39.39 -16.56
C ARG A 391 -6.71 39.44 -17.41
N ARG A 392 -7.15 38.31 -17.98
CA ARG A 392 -8.38 38.22 -18.79
C ARG A 392 -9.62 38.50 -17.93
N GLU A 393 -9.69 37.92 -16.73
CA GLU A 393 -10.78 38.17 -15.77
C GLU A 393 -10.85 39.65 -15.32
N LYS A 394 -9.71 40.35 -15.26
CA LYS A 394 -9.69 41.81 -15.00
C LYS A 394 -10.12 42.65 -16.20
N ALA A 395 -9.97 42.14 -17.44
CA ALA A 395 -10.15 42.90 -18.67
C ALA A 395 -11.58 42.83 -19.25
N GLU A 396 -12.37 41.80 -18.90
CA GLU A 396 -13.76 41.67 -19.38
C GLU A 396 -14.77 41.52 -18.22
N PRO A 397 -15.95 42.16 -18.26
CA PRO A 397 -17.09 41.73 -17.47
C PRO A 397 -17.54 40.37 -18.03
N THR A 398 -17.16 39.29 -17.35
CA THR A 398 -17.03 37.96 -17.94
C THR A 398 -18.35 37.28 -18.31
N ALA A 399 -18.30 36.45 -19.36
CA ALA A 399 -19.26 35.39 -19.69
C ALA A 399 -19.60 34.44 -18.51
N PHE A 400 -18.79 34.46 -17.45
CA PHE A 400 -19.08 33.86 -16.14
C PHE A 400 -20.31 34.48 -15.47
N GLU A 401 -20.55 35.79 -15.54
CA GLU A 401 -21.79 36.41 -15.02
C GLU A 401 -23.02 35.86 -15.76
N LYS A 402 -22.91 35.64 -17.08
CA LYS A 402 -23.98 35.04 -17.90
C LYS A 402 -24.19 33.55 -17.63
N TRP A 403 -23.12 32.78 -17.40
CA TRP A 403 -23.19 31.35 -17.04
C TRP A 403 -23.71 31.16 -15.61
N LEU A 404 -23.30 32.02 -14.67
CA LEU A 404 -23.71 32.02 -13.27
C LEU A 404 -25.19 32.43 -13.13
N ASP A 405 -25.64 33.46 -13.88
CA ASP A 405 -27.07 33.81 -13.98
C ASP A 405 -27.89 32.61 -14.52
N GLY A 406 -27.36 31.87 -15.50
CA GLY A 406 -27.99 30.67 -16.05
C GLY A 406 -28.02 29.47 -15.09
N GLN A 407 -26.98 29.27 -14.27
CA GLN A 407 -26.95 28.22 -13.25
C GLN A 407 -27.81 28.56 -12.04
N MET A 408 -27.91 29.84 -11.65
CA MET A 408 -28.81 30.30 -10.59
C MET A 408 -30.28 30.13 -10.96
N ALA A 409 -30.67 30.42 -12.21
CA ALA A 409 -32.03 30.14 -12.69
C ALA A 409 -32.39 28.65 -12.58
N TYR A 410 -31.44 27.76 -12.94
CA TYR A 410 -31.62 26.31 -12.84
C TYR A 410 -31.66 25.79 -11.39
N THR A 411 -30.82 26.33 -10.49
CA THR A 411 -30.80 25.92 -9.08
C THR A 411 -31.96 26.49 -8.27
N GLU A 412 -32.43 27.71 -8.54
CA GLU A 412 -33.66 28.24 -7.94
C GLU A 412 -34.90 27.47 -8.42
N GLU A 413 -34.96 27.06 -9.69
CA GLU A 413 -36.02 26.20 -10.23
C GLU A 413 -36.04 24.82 -9.53
N VAL A 414 -34.89 24.17 -9.40
CA VAL A 414 -34.76 22.87 -8.71
C VAL A 414 -35.04 22.97 -7.20
N LEU A 415 -34.60 24.04 -6.53
CA LEU A 415 -34.86 24.24 -5.10
C LEU A 415 -36.31 24.66 -4.80
N SER A 416 -36.96 25.40 -5.72
CA SER A 416 -38.39 25.72 -5.69
C SER A 416 -39.25 24.46 -5.86
N GLU A 417 -38.86 23.55 -6.76
CA GLU A 417 -39.56 22.26 -6.94
C GLU A 417 -39.36 21.30 -5.75
N LEU A 418 -38.19 21.33 -5.09
CA LEU A 418 -37.90 20.51 -3.90
C LEU A 418 -38.60 21.00 -2.63
N GLY A 419 -39.00 22.27 -2.55
CA GLY A 419 -39.72 22.84 -1.40
C GLY A 419 -41.17 22.34 -1.25
N ASN A 420 -41.74 21.66 -2.26
CA ASN A 420 -43.17 21.32 -2.31
C ASN A 420 -43.50 19.82 -2.34
N ARG A 421 -42.58 18.91 -1.99
CA ARG A 421 -42.90 17.46 -1.90
C ARG A 421 -42.40 16.79 -0.63
N THR A 422 -43.35 16.19 0.10
CA THR A 422 -43.16 15.26 1.21
C THR A 422 -42.56 13.92 0.77
N TYR A 423 -41.53 13.50 1.51
CA TYR A 423 -40.85 12.19 1.63
C TYR A 423 -41.48 10.93 0.96
N TRP A 424 -40.64 10.02 0.41
CA TRP A 424 -40.21 8.75 1.06
C TRP A 424 -39.25 7.88 0.19
N LYS A 425 -38.65 6.90 0.89
CA LYS A 425 -37.66 5.86 0.58
C LYS A 425 -37.83 5.08 -0.73
N SER A 426 -36.67 4.77 -1.34
CA SER A 426 -36.29 3.41 -1.76
C SER A 426 -34.78 3.38 -2.05
N GLY A 427 -34.00 2.94 -1.06
CA GLY A 427 -32.60 2.60 -1.28
C GLY A 427 -32.48 1.16 -1.75
N THR A 428 -31.96 0.96 -2.95
CA THR A 428 -31.52 -0.36 -3.42
C THR A 428 -30.10 -0.25 -3.93
N LEU A 429 -29.16 -0.78 -3.13
CA LEU A 429 -27.80 -1.11 -3.49
C LEU A 429 -27.78 -2.03 -4.72
N LEU A 430 -26.91 -1.74 -5.68
CA LEU A 430 -26.51 -2.71 -6.71
C LEU A 430 -25.05 -3.08 -6.52
N PHE A 431 -24.88 -4.39 -6.33
CA PHE A 431 -23.69 -5.11 -5.91
C PHE A 431 -22.54 -5.00 -6.92
N GLN A 432 -21.32 -4.91 -6.38
CA GLN A 432 -20.08 -5.20 -7.10
C GLN A 432 -19.59 -6.61 -6.75
N PRO A 433 -18.92 -7.33 -7.67
CA PRO A 433 -18.42 -8.68 -7.41
C PRO A 433 -17.14 -8.68 -6.54
N ASN A 434 -16.90 -9.83 -5.90
CA ASN A 434 -16.09 -10.02 -4.69
C ASN A 434 -14.57 -10.13 -4.92
N LEU A 435 -13.84 -9.08 -4.54
CA LEU A 435 -12.41 -9.02 -4.14
C LEU A 435 -12.27 -8.50 -2.69
N LYS A 436 -13.36 -8.55 -1.93
CA LYS A 436 -13.54 -7.83 -0.67
C LYS A 436 -12.74 -8.48 0.47
N ALA A 437 -12.47 -9.77 0.37
CA ALA A 437 -11.83 -10.56 1.41
C ALA A 437 -10.38 -10.17 1.65
N MET A 438 -9.56 -10.13 0.60
CA MET A 438 -8.16 -9.75 0.70
C MET A 438 -8.01 -8.27 1.08
N GLN A 439 -8.91 -7.40 0.61
CA GLN A 439 -8.93 -5.99 1.03
C GLN A 439 -9.29 -5.84 2.51
N GLN A 440 -10.33 -6.53 3.00
CA GLN A 440 -10.71 -6.49 4.42
C GLN A 440 -9.63 -7.10 5.32
N LEU A 441 -8.92 -8.12 4.85
CA LEU A 441 -7.79 -8.70 5.56
C LEU A 441 -6.57 -7.78 5.59
N LEU A 442 -6.28 -7.11 4.46
CA LEU A 442 -5.28 -6.06 4.40
C LEU A 442 -5.65 -4.92 5.37
N ASP A 443 -6.90 -4.47 5.38
CA ASP A 443 -7.36 -3.41 6.29
C ASP A 443 -7.23 -3.85 7.77
N TYR A 444 -7.53 -5.11 8.10
CA TYR A 444 -7.31 -5.68 9.42
C TYR A 444 -5.81 -5.71 9.79
N ALA A 445 -4.95 -6.23 8.90
CA ALA A 445 -3.50 -6.27 9.13
C ALA A 445 -2.92 -4.86 9.26
N VAL A 446 -3.46 -3.89 8.52
CA VAL A 446 -3.07 -2.47 8.62
C VAL A 446 -3.49 -1.87 9.95
N SER A 447 -4.73 -2.10 10.39
CA SER A 447 -5.24 -1.59 11.68
C SER A 447 -4.49 -2.15 12.90
N ASN A 448 -3.96 -3.37 12.78
CA ASN A 448 -3.13 -4.00 13.81
C ASN A 448 -1.63 -3.69 13.67
N GLY A 449 -1.27 -2.76 12.77
CA GLY A 449 0.11 -2.35 12.58
C GLY A 449 1.01 -3.45 12.01
N ARG A 450 0.45 -4.46 11.33
CA ARG A 450 1.19 -5.56 10.68
C ARG A 450 1.56 -5.26 9.23
N VAL A 451 0.80 -4.42 8.52
CA VAL A 451 1.03 -4.07 7.09
C VAL A 451 0.73 -2.57 6.87
N VAL A 452 1.30 -1.88 5.87
CA VAL A 452 0.82 -0.55 5.40
C VAL A 452 0.32 -0.71 3.95
N PRO A 453 -0.85 -0.16 3.56
CA PRO A 453 -1.31 -0.21 2.18
C PRO A 453 -0.54 0.81 1.32
N LEU A 454 0.00 0.37 0.18
CA LEU A 454 0.96 1.13 -0.64
C LEU A 454 0.43 1.49 -2.04
N THR A 455 -0.88 1.63 -2.25
CA THR A 455 -1.41 2.11 -3.55
C THR A 455 -2.65 2.99 -3.37
N LYS A 456 -2.76 4.05 -4.18
CA LYS A 456 -4.03 4.79 -4.40
C LYS A 456 -5.09 3.98 -5.15
N GLU A 457 -4.77 2.74 -5.52
CA GLU A 457 -5.75 1.78 -5.99
C GLU A 457 -6.06 0.80 -4.86
N VAL A 458 -7.31 0.82 -4.38
CA VAL A 458 -7.97 -0.45 -4.05
C VAL A 458 -7.73 -1.34 -5.26
N LEU A 459 -7.06 -2.48 -5.10
CA LEU A 459 -6.78 -3.44 -6.18
C LEU A 459 -8.05 -3.65 -7.03
N ARG A 460 -8.17 -2.93 -8.14
CA ARG A 460 -9.14 -3.22 -9.18
C ARG A 460 -8.39 -4.03 -10.24
N LEU A 461 -8.34 -5.33 -10.01
CA LEU A 461 -7.90 -6.26 -11.05
C LEU A 461 -8.78 -6.05 -12.30
N PRO A 462 -8.18 -5.97 -13.50
CA PRO A 462 -8.92 -5.68 -14.72
C PRO A 462 -9.93 -6.80 -15.00
N GLY A 463 -11.21 -6.44 -14.97
CA GLY A 463 -12.30 -7.36 -15.30
C GLY A 463 -12.16 -7.85 -16.73
N ARG A 464 -11.95 -9.15 -16.93
CA ARG A 464 -12.09 -9.80 -18.24
C ARG A 464 -13.51 -9.53 -18.76
N GLY A 465 -13.61 -8.71 -19.81
CA GLY A 465 -14.85 -8.51 -20.54
C GLY A 465 -15.32 -9.83 -21.15
N THR A 466 -16.45 -10.34 -20.65
CA THR A 466 -17.21 -11.38 -21.31
C THR A 466 -17.84 -10.80 -22.57
N LEU A 467 -17.31 -11.23 -23.72
CA LEU A 467 -17.99 -11.14 -25.01
C LEU A 467 -19.37 -11.84 -24.95
N ARG A 468 -20.42 -11.04 -25.12
CA ARG A 468 -21.75 -11.36 -25.71
C ARG A 468 -22.24 -10.02 -26.27
N GLY A 469 -22.54 -9.77 -27.54
CA GLY A 469 -22.92 -10.62 -28.66
C GLY A 469 -24.22 -10.04 -29.25
N GLY A 470 -24.16 -9.49 -30.48
CA GLY A 470 -25.31 -9.08 -31.33
C GLY A 470 -25.45 -7.55 -31.50
N LEU A 471 -24.95 -6.94 -32.60
CA LEU A 471 -25.63 -6.68 -33.91
C LEU A 471 -26.74 -5.60 -33.78
N ASP A 472 -26.88 -4.55 -34.61
CA ASP A 472 -26.61 -4.48 -36.04
C ASP A 472 -26.59 -3.02 -36.62
N ILE A 473 -25.65 -2.81 -37.54
CA ILE A 473 -25.63 -2.09 -38.84
C ILE A 473 -26.64 -0.93 -39.12
N LYS A 474 -26.14 0.21 -39.63
CA LYS A 474 -26.45 0.72 -40.99
C LYS A 474 -25.58 1.88 -41.50
N ALA A 475 -25.05 1.59 -42.70
CA ALA A 475 -24.57 2.41 -43.84
C ALA A 475 -23.44 3.42 -43.62
#